data_AF-A0A1C3YNH2-F1
#
_entry.id   AF-A0A1C3YNH2-F1
#
_cell.length_a   1.000
_cell.length_b   1.000
_cell.length_c   1.000
_cell.angle_alpha   90.00
_cell.angle_beta   90.00
_cell.angle_gamma   90.00
#
_symmetry.space_group_name_H-M   'P 1'
#
loop_
_entity.id
_entity.type
_entity.pdbx_description
1 polymer ?
#
loop_
_entity_poly.entity_id
_entity_poly.type
_entity_poly.pdbx_seq_one_letter_code
_entity_poly.pdbx_strand_id
1 'polypeptide(L)'
;QGEKERKLYAVIDAFAQNHSQLGVSDARYVNALKLFIQGVTPLEYAAHRGFAHAGRQFRGAGARVAAQMQSVDELRHFQTETHAISHYNKYFNGMHEWNHWFDNVWYLSVPKSFFEDAITGGPFEFLVAVSFSFEYVLTNLLF
;
A
#
# COMPACT_ATOMS: atom_id res chain seq x y z
N GLN A 1 3.53 -17.00 -4.81
CA GLN A 1 3.96 -15.90 -3.90
C GLN A 1 5.29 -16.19 -3.22
N GLY A 2 5.50 -17.33 -2.54
CA GLY A 2 6.74 -17.60 -1.77
C GLY A 2 8.08 -17.38 -2.49
N GLU A 3 8.19 -17.76 -3.77
CA GLU A 3 9.43 -17.52 -4.55
C GLU A 3 9.68 -16.02 -4.84
N LYS A 4 8.61 -15.22 -4.99
CA LYS A 4 8.72 -13.77 -5.20
C LYS A 4 9.24 -13.12 -3.91
N GLU A 5 8.68 -13.50 -2.75
CA GLU A 5 9.10 -13.00 -1.44
C GLU A 5 10.57 -13.34 -1.15
N ARG A 6 10.99 -14.59 -1.39
CA ARG A 6 12.37 -15.01 -1.17
C ARG A 6 13.38 -14.12 -1.92
N LYS A 7 13.08 -13.80 -3.17
CA LYS A 7 13.93 -12.92 -3.99
C LYS A 7 13.87 -11.48 -3.52
N LEU A 8 12.68 -10.98 -3.19
CA LEU A 8 12.47 -9.62 -2.72
C LEU A 8 13.27 -9.34 -1.44
N TYR A 9 13.13 -10.17 -0.41
CA TYR A 9 13.85 -9.96 0.86
C TYR A 9 15.36 -10.13 0.70
N ALA A 10 15.83 -11.04 -0.15
CA ALA A 10 17.26 -11.13 -0.45
C ALA A 10 17.81 -9.81 -1.04
N VAL A 11 17.03 -9.11 -1.86
CA VAL A 11 17.40 -7.80 -2.41
C VAL A 11 17.30 -6.70 -1.36
N ILE A 12 16.26 -6.68 -0.52
CA ILE A 12 16.12 -5.69 0.56
C ILE A 12 17.28 -5.81 1.56
N ASP A 13 17.65 -7.03 1.95
CA ASP A 13 18.77 -7.29 2.86
C ASP A 13 20.09 -6.83 2.23
N ALA A 14 20.32 -7.17 0.96
CA ALA A 14 21.52 -6.72 0.24
C ALA A 14 21.57 -5.18 0.11
N PHE A 15 20.43 -4.53 -0.16
CA PHE A 15 20.33 -3.07 -0.22
C PHE A 15 20.73 -2.44 1.12
N ALA A 16 20.22 -2.99 2.22
CA ALA A 16 20.53 -2.50 3.57
C ALA A 16 21.98 -2.75 3.97
N GLN A 17 22.53 -3.93 3.65
CA GLN A 17 23.90 -4.32 3.97
C GLN A 17 24.93 -3.43 3.26
N ASN A 18 24.62 -2.95 2.06
CA ASN A 18 25.55 -2.18 1.22
C ASN A 18 25.35 -0.66 1.33
N HIS A 19 24.54 -0.17 2.27
CA HIS A 19 24.21 1.25 2.40
C HIS A 19 23.74 1.88 1.08
N SER A 20 22.95 1.13 0.31
CA SER A 20 22.55 1.52 -1.04
C SER A 20 21.63 2.74 -1.10
N GLN A 21 21.10 3.22 0.03
CA GLN A 21 20.40 4.51 0.11
C GLN A 21 21.30 5.70 -0.26
N LEU A 22 22.62 5.55 -0.17
CA LEU A 22 23.58 6.55 -0.65
C LEU A 22 23.65 6.62 -2.18
N GLY A 23 23.10 5.62 -2.88
CA GLY A 23 23.08 5.56 -4.35
C GLY A 23 21.92 6.33 -5.00
N VAL A 24 21.04 6.97 -4.22
CA VAL A 24 20.00 7.85 -4.79
C VAL A 24 20.64 9.07 -5.43
N SER A 25 20.05 9.58 -6.51
CA SER A 25 20.61 10.71 -7.27
C SER A 25 20.74 12.00 -6.45
N ASP A 26 19.76 12.27 -5.59
CA ASP A 26 19.71 13.43 -4.70
C ASP A 26 18.77 13.12 -3.52
N ALA A 27 19.09 13.60 -2.31
CA ALA A 27 18.26 13.36 -1.13
C ALA A 27 16.83 13.92 -1.28
N ARG A 28 16.59 14.89 -2.19
CA ARG A 28 15.26 15.37 -2.54
C ARG A 28 14.34 14.27 -3.07
N TYR A 29 14.88 13.24 -3.73
CA TYR A 29 14.13 12.06 -4.17
C TYR A 29 13.40 11.39 -3.00
N VAL A 30 14.01 11.36 -1.82
CA VAL A 30 13.43 10.71 -0.64
C VAL A 30 12.13 11.38 -0.18
N ASN A 31 11.85 12.63 -0.58
CA ASN A 31 10.54 13.24 -0.32
C ASN A 31 9.39 12.52 -1.04
N ALA A 32 9.64 11.90 -2.20
CA ALA A 32 8.64 11.05 -2.85
C ALA A 32 8.34 9.81 -2.01
N LEU A 33 9.38 9.17 -1.45
CA LEU A 33 9.21 8.01 -0.55
C LEU A 33 8.46 8.37 0.73
N LYS A 34 8.65 9.59 1.25
CA LYS A 34 7.86 10.11 2.39
C LYS A 34 6.39 10.18 2.05
N LEU A 35 6.02 10.78 0.92
CA LEU A 35 4.61 10.84 0.50
C LEU A 35 4.03 9.45 0.26
N PHE A 36 4.83 8.54 -0.29
CA PHE A 36 4.40 7.17 -0.56
C PHE A 36 4.09 6.40 0.74
N ILE A 37 5.04 6.30 1.69
CA ILE A 37 4.81 5.56 2.94
C ILE A 37 3.74 6.23 3.82
N GLN A 38 3.58 7.54 3.72
CA GLN A 38 2.59 8.27 4.50
C GLN A 38 1.19 8.22 3.91
N GLY A 39 1.06 8.20 2.57
CA GLY A 39 -0.22 8.41 1.90
C GLY A 39 -0.71 7.27 1.02
N VAL A 40 0.19 6.43 0.49
CA VAL A 40 -0.16 5.31 -0.40
C VAL A 40 -0.14 3.99 0.36
N THR A 41 0.94 3.69 1.09
CA THR A 41 1.05 2.43 1.85
C THR A 41 -0.13 2.17 2.81
N PRO A 42 -0.66 3.17 3.55
CA PRO A 42 -1.87 2.95 4.37
C PRO A 42 -3.11 2.54 3.57
N LEU A 43 -3.20 2.93 2.29
CA LEU A 43 -4.30 2.55 1.39
C LEU A 43 -4.26 1.07 1.04
N GLU A 44 -3.07 0.47 0.93
CA GLU A 44 -2.93 -0.98 0.74
C GLU A 44 -3.55 -1.75 1.93
N TYR A 45 -3.34 -1.25 3.15
CA TYR A 45 -4.00 -1.83 4.32
C TYR A 45 -5.51 -1.58 4.35
N ALA A 46 -5.98 -0.42 3.86
CA ALA A 46 -7.41 -0.15 3.73
C ALA A 46 -8.05 -1.08 2.68
N ALA A 47 -7.41 -1.27 1.53
CA ALA A 47 -7.81 -2.17 0.46
C ALA A 47 -7.85 -3.61 0.96
N HIS A 48 -6.82 -4.08 1.68
CA HIS A 48 -6.82 -5.38 2.34
C HIS A 48 -8.09 -5.62 3.15
N ARG A 49 -8.46 -4.67 4.01
CA ARG A 49 -9.66 -4.76 4.86
C ARG A 49 -10.96 -4.70 4.04
N GLY A 50 -11.03 -3.81 3.05
CA GLY A 50 -12.18 -3.68 2.15
C GLY A 50 -12.46 -4.97 1.37
N PHE A 51 -11.42 -5.55 0.76
CA PHE A 51 -11.52 -6.82 0.05
C PHE A 51 -11.81 -8.01 0.98
N ALA A 52 -11.28 -8.03 2.20
CA ALA A 52 -11.64 -9.05 3.19
C ALA A 52 -13.14 -9.01 3.52
N HIS A 53 -13.67 -7.79 3.71
CA HIS A 53 -15.09 -7.58 3.95
C HIS A 53 -15.93 -8.01 2.73
N ALA A 54 -15.60 -7.53 1.54
CA ALA A 54 -16.29 -7.88 0.29
C ALA A 54 -16.27 -9.39 0.02
N GLY A 55 -15.13 -10.05 0.25
CA GLY A 55 -14.94 -11.49 0.13
C GLY A 55 -15.80 -12.31 1.10
N ARG A 56 -16.34 -11.71 2.16
CA ARG A 56 -17.34 -12.32 3.04
C ARG A 56 -18.78 -12.03 2.61
N GLN A 57 -19.06 -10.85 2.04
CA GLN A 57 -20.43 -10.41 1.73
C GLN A 57 -20.97 -10.98 0.41
N PHE A 58 -20.12 -11.24 -0.59
CA PHE A 58 -20.60 -11.79 -1.85
C PHE A 58 -21.15 -13.21 -1.73
N ARG A 59 -22.29 -13.48 -2.36
CA ARG A 59 -22.89 -14.83 -2.39
C ARG A 59 -22.23 -15.77 -3.40
N GLY A 60 -21.72 -15.22 -4.51
CA GLY A 60 -21.02 -15.99 -5.53
C GLY A 60 -19.63 -16.43 -5.07
N ALA A 61 -19.36 -17.74 -5.09
CA ALA A 61 -18.09 -18.28 -4.62
C ALA A 61 -16.88 -17.75 -5.40
N GLY A 62 -17.01 -17.55 -6.73
CA GLY A 62 -15.95 -16.98 -7.55
C GLY A 62 -15.55 -15.58 -7.12
N ALA A 63 -16.54 -14.69 -6.93
CA ALA A 63 -16.31 -13.33 -6.44
C ALA A 63 -15.69 -13.31 -5.03
N ARG A 64 -16.11 -14.22 -4.14
CA ARG A 64 -15.51 -14.33 -2.81
C ARG A 64 -14.03 -14.71 -2.87
N VAL A 65 -13.70 -15.75 -3.62
CA VAL A 65 -12.31 -16.24 -3.71
C VAL A 65 -11.42 -15.17 -4.35
N ALA A 66 -11.89 -14.50 -5.42
CA ALA A 66 -11.17 -13.39 -6.04
C ALA A 66 -10.88 -12.26 -5.04
N ALA A 67 -11.91 -11.79 -4.31
CA ALA A 67 -11.72 -10.74 -3.31
C ALA A 67 -10.80 -11.18 -2.15
N GLN A 68 -10.87 -12.45 -1.72
CA GLN A 68 -9.98 -12.96 -0.67
C GLN A 68 -8.52 -13.05 -1.12
N MET A 69 -8.28 -13.44 -2.39
CA MET A 69 -6.93 -13.41 -2.97
C MET A 69 -6.39 -11.99 -3.05
N GLN A 70 -7.20 -11.04 -3.54
CA GLN A 70 -6.83 -9.62 -3.61
C GLN A 70 -6.53 -9.08 -2.21
N SER A 71 -7.37 -9.37 -1.22
CA SER A 71 -7.14 -8.97 0.17
C SER A 71 -5.78 -9.41 0.69
N VAL A 72 -5.36 -10.66 0.45
CA VAL A 72 -4.05 -11.15 0.90
C VAL A 72 -2.90 -10.52 0.12
N ASP A 73 -3.08 -10.25 -1.17
CA ASP A 73 -2.08 -9.55 -1.98
C ASP A 73 -1.91 -8.09 -1.51
N GLU A 74 -2.97 -7.38 -1.12
CA GLU A 74 -2.83 -6.01 -0.58
C GLU A 74 -2.18 -5.97 0.82
N LEU A 75 -2.42 -6.99 1.66
CA LEU A 75 -1.66 -7.12 2.90
C LEU A 75 -0.17 -7.33 2.63
N ARG A 76 0.16 -8.08 1.57
CA ARG A 76 1.54 -8.28 1.13
C ARG A 76 2.15 -6.96 0.64
N HIS A 77 1.43 -6.16 -0.15
CA HIS A 77 1.90 -4.83 -0.58
C HIS A 77 2.21 -3.93 0.62
N PHE A 78 1.24 -3.75 1.52
CA PHE A 78 1.43 -2.99 2.76
C PHE A 78 2.69 -3.36 3.55
N GLN A 79 2.91 -4.67 3.76
CA GLN A 79 4.05 -5.16 4.53
C GLN A 79 5.36 -4.99 3.76
N THR A 80 5.39 -5.36 2.48
CA THR A 80 6.62 -5.31 1.68
C THR A 80 7.08 -3.87 1.43
N GLU A 81 6.17 -2.93 1.21
CA GLU A 81 6.47 -1.49 1.12
C GLU A 81 7.05 -0.95 2.41
N THR A 82 6.44 -1.31 3.55
CA THR A 82 6.94 -0.94 4.88
C THR A 82 8.38 -1.44 5.07
N HIS A 83 8.66 -2.69 4.70
CA HIS A 83 10.01 -3.27 4.81
C HIS A 83 10.99 -2.65 3.83
N ALA A 84 10.58 -2.37 2.59
CA ALA A 84 11.41 -1.71 1.58
C ALA A 84 11.83 -0.29 2.01
N ILE A 85 10.92 0.47 2.62
CA ILE A 85 11.18 1.85 3.07
C ILE A 85 11.87 1.88 4.44
N SER A 86 11.86 0.76 5.20
CA SER A 86 12.44 0.68 6.55
C SER A 86 13.90 1.14 6.62
N HIS A 87 14.72 0.85 5.59
CA HIS A 87 16.11 1.28 5.56
C HIS A 87 16.23 2.80 5.40
N TYR A 88 15.43 3.41 4.52
CA TYR A 88 15.40 4.86 4.36
C TYR A 88 14.97 5.58 5.64
N ASN A 89 13.99 5.04 6.38
CA ASN A 89 13.54 5.62 7.65
C ASN A 89 14.66 5.73 8.71
N LYS A 90 15.68 4.88 8.65
CA LYS A 90 16.84 4.94 9.58
C LYS A 90 17.74 6.15 9.32
N TYR A 91 17.77 6.67 8.09
CA TYR A 91 18.75 7.69 7.65
C TYR A 91 18.11 9.01 7.23
N PHE A 92 16.79 9.05 7.01
CA PHE A 92 16.08 10.24 6.56
C PHE A 92 14.86 10.53 7.44
N ASN A 93 14.62 11.81 7.69
CA ASN A 93 13.47 12.28 8.48
C ASN A 93 12.15 12.10 7.72
N GLY A 94 11.03 12.20 8.45
CA GLY A 94 9.70 12.27 7.85
C GLY A 94 9.15 10.92 7.42
N MET A 95 9.56 9.81 8.04
CA MET A 95 8.97 8.48 7.81
C MET A 95 8.74 7.69 9.11
N HIS A 96 8.98 8.29 10.28
CA HIS A 96 9.04 7.54 11.55
C HIS A 96 7.68 7.32 12.21
N GLU A 97 6.68 8.15 11.91
CA GLU A 97 5.34 8.10 12.50
C GLU A 97 4.24 8.08 11.43
N TRP A 98 4.56 7.59 10.23
CA TRP A 98 3.68 7.62 9.06
C TRP A 98 2.25 7.10 9.31
N ASN A 99 2.09 6.02 10.09
CA ASN A 99 0.78 5.49 10.47
C ASN A 99 -0.05 6.51 11.28
N HIS A 100 0.58 7.16 12.27
CA HIS A 100 -0.09 8.18 13.07
C HIS A 100 -0.40 9.41 12.22
N TRP A 101 0.50 9.81 11.34
CA TRP A 101 0.31 10.97 10.48
C TRP A 101 -0.79 10.78 9.45
N PHE A 102 -0.94 9.58 8.87
CA PHE A 102 -2.01 9.30 7.91
C PHE A 102 -3.39 9.68 8.46
N ASP A 103 -3.59 9.48 9.76
CA ASP A 103 -4.84 9.81 10.44
C ASP A 103 -5.01 11.29 10.83
N ASN A 104 -3.92 12.06 10.92
CA ASN A 104 -3.90 13.35 11.61
C ASN A 104 -3.35 14.53 10.80
N VAL A 105 -2.57 14.27 9.74
CA VAL A 105 -1.96 15.31 8.91
C VAL A 105 -2.91 15.74 7.80
N TRP A 106 -3.12 17.05 7.67
CA TRP A 106 -4.14 17.63 6.81
C TRP A 106 -4.14 17.14 5.37
N TYR A 107 -2.98 17.04 4.70
CA TYR A 107 -2.94 16.64 3.30
C TYR A 107 -3.13 15.12 3.11
N LEU A 108 -2.90 14.34 4.16
CA LEU A 108 -3.15 12.89 4.16
C LEU A 108 -4.64 12.58 4.35
N SER A 109 -5.46 13.58 4.73
CA SER A 109 -6.92 13.44 4.68
C SER A 109 -7.43 13.19 3.25
N VAL A 110 -6.71 13.59 2.21
CA VAL A 110 -7.08 13.37 0.81
C VAL A 110 -7.10 11.87 0.47
N PRO A 111 -5.98 11.12 0.54
CA PRO A 111 -6.00 9.68 0.28
C PRO A 111 -6.84 8.92 1.32
N LYS A 112 -6.84 9.36 2.59
CA LYS A 112 -7.64 8.73 3.65
C LYS A 112 -9.13 8.79 3.36
N SER A 113 -9.68 9.98 3.10
CA SER A 113 -11.12 10.16 2.87
C SER A 113 -11.59 9.39 1.62
N PHE A 114 -10.78 9.32 0.56
CA PHE A 114 -11.11 8.54 -0.63
C PHE A 114 -11.33 7.04 -0.30
N PHE A 115 -10.43 6.43 0.47
CA PHE A 115 -10.57 5.01 0.82
C PHE A 115 -11.61 4.78 1.92
N GLU A 116 -11.75 5.69 2.88
CA GLU A 116 -12.82 5.62 3.90
C GLU A 116 -14.21 5.68 3.26
N ASP A 117 -14.42 6.52 2.25
CA ASP A 117 -15.65 6.55 1.45
C ASP A 117 -15.90 5.19 0.78
N ALA A 118 -14.91 4.69 0.02
CA ALA A 118 -15.03 3.41 -0.69
C ALA A 118 -15.34 2.22 0.23
N ILE A 119 -14.68 2.09 1.39
CA ILE A 119 -14.87 0.94 2.30
C ILE A 119 -16.13 1.06 3.17
N THR A 120 -16.68 2.28 3.35
CA THR A 120 -17.95 2.48 4.08
C THR A 120 -19.17 2.33 3.16
N GLY A 121 -18.97 2.39 1.84
CA GLY A 121 -19.96 2.05 0.83
C GLY A 121 -20.35 0.57 0.77
N GLY A 122 -21.26 0.24 -0.14
CA GLY A 122 -21.71 -1.14 -0.35
C GLY A 122 -20.64 -2.01 -1.04
N PRO A 123 -20.71 -3.35 -0.96
CA PRO A 123 -19.67 -4.22 -1.53
C PRO A 123 -19.54 -4.11 -3.05
N PHE A 124 -20.62 -3.75 -3.77
CA PHE A 124 -20.57 -3.49 -5.20
C PHE A 124 -19.95 -2.13 -5.55
N GLU A 125 -20.28 -1.10 -4.79
CA GLU A 125 -19.68 0.23 -4.93
C GLU A 125 -18.18 0.18 -4.65
N PHE A 126 -17.77 -0.51 -3.59
CA PHE A 126 -16.37 -0.78 -3.29
C PHE A 126 -15.62 -1.41 -4.46
N LEU A 127 -16.17 -2.43 -5.13
CA LEU A 127 -15.53 -3.03 -6.32
C LEU A 127 -15.46 -2.07 -7.52
N VAL A 128 -16.47 -1.23 -7.72
CA VAL A 128 -16.45 -0.23 -8.81
C VAL A 128 -15.40 0.85 -8.52
N ALA A 129 -15.32 1.32 -7.27
CA ALA A 129 -14.37 2.33 -6.85
C ALA A 129 -12.93 1.80 -6.87
N VAL A 130 -12.67 0.68 -6.20
CA VAL A 130 -11.31 0.16 -6.01
C VAL A 130 -10.89 -0.73 -7.18
N SER A 131 -11.58 -1.84 -7.46
CA SER A 131 -11.13 -2.76 -8.51
C SER A 131 -11.23 -2.20 -9.92
N PHE A 132 -12.34 -1.54 -10.27
CA PHE A 132 -12.50 -1.01 -11.62
C PHE A 132 -11.83 0.36 -11.80
N SER A 133 -12.18 1.35 -10.98
CA SER A 133 -11.71 2.71 -11.21
C SER A 133 -10.23 2.87 -10.82
N PHE A 134 -9.85 2.44 -9.62
CA PHE A 134 -8.49 2.62 -9.12
C PHE A 134 -7.50 1.60 -9.69
N GLU A 135 -7.76 0.30 -9.51
CA GLU A 135 -6.81 -0.78 -9.87
C GLU A 135 -6.78 -1.12 -11.37
N TYR A 136 -7.77 -0.70 -12.16
CA TYR A 136 -7.80 -0.95 -13.59
C TYR A 136 -7.67 0.34 -14.43
N VAL A 137 -8.57 1.31 -14.26
CA VAL A 137 -8.55 2.54 -15.10
C VAL A 137 -7.37 3.46 -14.75
N LEU A 138 -7.10 3.68 -13.46
CA LEU A 138 -6.15 4.70 -13.00
C LEU A 138 -4.80 4.15 -12.55
N THR A 139 -4.64 2.83 -12.45
CA THR A 139 -3.49 2.19 -11.80
C THR A 139 -2.13 2.64 -12.36
N ASN A 140 -2.02 2.80 -13.68
CA ASN A 140 -0.78 3.23 -14.34
C ASN A 140 -0.38 4.70 -14.06
N LEU A 141 -1.29 5.51 -13.50
CA LEU A 141 -0.98 6.88 -13.09
C LEU A 141 -0.37 6.91 -11.67
N LEU A 142 -0.38 5.78 -10.95
CA LEU A 142 0.19 5.64 -9.61
C LEU A 142 1.42 4.71 -9.59
N PHE A 143 1.36 3.58 -10.29
CA PHE A 143 2.39 2.53 -10.28
C PHE A 143 3.66 2.93 -11.06
#